data_AF-A0A970WH01-F1
#
_entry.id   AF-A0A970WH01-F1
#
_cell.length_a   1.000
_cell.length_b   1.000
_cell.length_c   1.000
_cell.angle_alpha   90.00
_cell.angle_beta   90.00
_cell.angle_gamma   90.00
#
_symmetry.space_group_name_H-M   'P 1'
#
loop_
_entity.id
_entity.type
_entity.pdbx_description
1 polymer ?
#
loop_
_entity_poly.entity_id
_entity_poly.type
_entity_poly.pdbx_seq_one_letter_code
_entity_poly.pdbx_strand_id
1 'polypeptide(L)'
;MTIRFACDNCGKTFAAKESLAGRRVTCSGCGNALAVPTPGPKPAPKPVARTAAIPDDEEPEPMQFSVKRTEDEGLDMTPMVDVTFLLLIFFMVTAAFSLQMSLEVPPPKTDEAATSAPPEPPNPNDTVIIQISKDNTVWVNDREAPSEQDLLIKLREALEGDSGGDGPRSLLVMADRECRHDVVVRALDAGNAEGLEDIRLAYVDEDNM
;
A
#
# COMPACT_ATOMS: atom_id res chain seq x y z
N MET A 1 16.65 -32.63 38.86
CA MET A 1 15.99 -31.39 38.38
C MET A 1 17.02 -30.49 37.70
N THR A 2 16.63 -29.39 37.05
CA THR A 2 17.57 -28.41 36.47
C THR A 2 17.70 -27.18 37.37
N ILE A 3 18.93 -26.82 37.73
CA ILE A 3 19.24 -25.62 38.52
C ILE A 3 19.45 -24.48 37.54
N ARG A 4 18.68 -23.39 37.70
CA ARG A 4 18.85 -22.15 36.92
C ARG A 4 19.60 -21.12 37.76
N PHE A 5 20.65 -20.53 37.19
CA PHE A 5 21.50 -19.54 37.86
C PHE A 5 22.14 -18.61 36.83
N ALA A 6 22.62 -17.45 37.24
CA ALA A 6 23.26 -16.48 36.35
C ALA A 6 24.77 -16.47 36.54
N CYS A 7 25.51 -16.05 35.52
CA CYS A 7 26.95 -15.80 35.63
C CYS A 7 27.20 -14.43 36.27
N ASP A 8 27.98 -14.40 37.36
CA ASP A 8 28.32 -13.16 38.08
C ASP A 8 29.16 -12.16 37.24
N ASN A 9 29.79 -12.64 36.17
CA ASN A 9 30.68 -11.83 35.34
C ASN A 9 30.01 -11.27 34.07
N CYS A 10 29.03 -11.96 33.49
CA CYS A 10 28.38 -11.52 32.24
C CYS A 10 26.85 -11.51 32.28
N GLY A 11 26.23 -11.84 33.41
CA GLY A 11 24.78 -11.77 33.62
C GLY A 11 23.93 -12.80 32.85
N LYS A 12 24.53 -13.63 31.98
CA LYS A 12 23.80 -14.65 31.21
C LYS A 12 23.27 -15.74 32.14
N THR A 13 22.03 -16.17 31.91
CA THR A 13 21.37 -17.24 32.66
C THR A 13 21.70 -18.60 32.07
N PHE A 14 22.00 -19.57 32.94
CA PHE A 14 22.38 -20.93 32.60
C PHE A 14 21.50 -21.92 33.34
N ALA A 15 21.24 -23.06 32.69
CA ALA A 15 20.57 -24.21 33.30
C ALA A 15 21.56 -25.38 33.35
N ALA A 16 21.87 -25.86 34.55
CA ALA A 16 22.71 -27.04 34.74
C ALA A 16 21.89 -28.20 35.34
N LYS A 17 22.30 -29.42 35.01
CA LYS A 17 21.79 -30.61 35.68
C LYS A 17 22.26 -30.60 37.14
N GLU A 18 21.42 -31.09 38.04
CA GLU A 18 21.73 -31.22 39.47
C GLU A 18 23.00 -32.03 39.75
N SER A 19 23.39 -32.95 38.86
CA SER A 19 24.67 -33.68 38.92
C SER A 19 25.92 -32.79 38.81
N LEU A 20 25.77 -31.55 38.34
CA LEU A 20 26.83 -30.56 38.22
C LEU A 20 26.85 -29.57 39.39
N ALA A 21 25.93 -29.69 40.35
CA ALA A 21 25.91 -28.88 41.56
C ALA A 21 27.26 -28.97 42.30
N GLY A 22 27.84 -27.82 42.65
CA GLY A 22 29.14 -27.73 43.32
C GLY A 22 30.37 -27.92 42.41
N ARG A 23 30.20 -28.22 41.12
CA ARG A 23 31.30 -28.26 40.14
C ARG A 23 31.48 -26.90 39.45
N ARG A 24 32.71 -26.64 38.99
CA ARG A 24 33.03 -25.48 38.15
C ARG A 24 32.78 -25.83 36.69
N VAL A 25 32.02 -24.99 36.00
CA VAL A 25 31.70 -25.08 34.58
C VAL A 25 32.13 -23.81 33.87
N THR A 26 32.55 -23.89 32.62
CA THR A 26 32.95 -22.72 31.83
C THR A 26 31.72 -21.98 31.32
N CYS A 27 31.65 -20.67 31.55
CA CYS A 27 30.61 -19.82 31.01
C CYS A 27 30.76 -19.68 29.49
N SER A 28 29.76 -20.06 28.70
CA SER A 28 29.77 -19.88 27.24
C SER A 28 29.67 -18.41 26.81
N GLY A 29 29.37 -17.51 27.75
CA GLY A 29 29.30 -16.07 27.50
C GLY A 29 30.63 -15.35 27.58
N CYS A 30 31.49 -15.70 28.55
CA CYS A 30 32.71 -14.94 28.87
C CYS A 30 33.94 -15.81 29.11
N GLY A 31 33.85 -17.14 28.93
CA GLY A 31 34.97 -18.08 29.10
C GLY A 31 35.39 -18.35 30.55
N ASN A 32 34.96 -17.53 31.50
CA ASN A 32 35.32 -17.68 32.91
C ASN A 32 34.67 -18.90 33.57
N ALA A 33 35.39 -19.50 34.53
CA ALA A 33 34.89 -20.61 35.33
C ALA A 33 33.83 -20.13 36.34
N LEU A 34 32.63 -20.67 36.24
CA LEU A 34 31.46 -20.38 37.07
C LEU A 34 31.13 -21.60 37.94
N ALA A 35 30.85 -21.39 39.22
CA ALA A 35 30.42 -22.46 40.11
C ALA A 35 28.90 -22.68 39.98
N VAL A 36 28.47 -23.93 39.78
CA VAL A 36 27.05 -24.25 39.83
C VAL A 36 26.60 -24.23 41.30
N PRO A 37 25.62 -23.40 41.68
CA PRO A 37 25.17 -23.33 43.07
C PRO A 37 24.57 -24.68 43.48
N THR A 38 25.02 -25.21 44.61
CA THR A 38 24.35 -26.35 45.25
C THR A 38 22.98 -25.89 45.74
N PRO A 39 21.89 -26.61 45.41
CA PRO A 39 20.60 -26.31 45.98
C PRO A 39 20.71 -26.49 47.50
N GLY A 40 20.66 -25.38 48.24
CA GLY A 40 20.63 -25.41 49.69
C GLY A 40 19.37 -26.13 50.19
N PRO A 41 19.37 -26.63 51.43
CA PRO A 41 18.16 -27.20 52.02
C PRO A 41 17.05 -26.15 51.93
N LYS A 42 15.97 -26.52 51.25
CA LYS A 42 14.75 -25.71 51.15
C LYS A 42 14.40 -25.28 52.58
N PRO A 43 14.27 -23.98 52.90
CA PRO A 43 13.99 -23.56 54.25
C PRO A 43 12.76 -24.31 54.74
N ALA A 44 12.94 -25.09 55.81
CA ALA A 44 11.87 -25.83 56.43
C ALA A 44 10.74 -24.81 56.70
N PRO A 45 9.49 -25.11 56.31
CA PRO A 45 8.38 -24.25 56.68
C PRO A 45 8.44 -24.09 58.20
N LYS A 46 8.55 -22.84 58.67
CA LYS A 46 8.54 -22.54 60.10
C LYS A 46 7.36 -23.31 60.72
N PRO A 47 7.56 -24.06 61.81
CA PRO A 47 6.47 -24.75 62.45
C PRO A 47 5.48 -23.67 62.88
N VAL A 48 4.31 -23.65 62.25
CA VAL A 48 3.17 -22.92 62.78
C VAL A 48 2.89 -23.59 64.11
N ALA A 49 3.16 -22.89 65.20
CA ALA A 49 2.93 -23.39 66.55
C ALA A 49 1.46 -23.77 66.67
N ARG A 50 1.17 -25.07 66.61
CA ARG A 50 -0.07 -25.62 67.12
C ARG A 50 0.18 -25.86 68.61
N THR A 51 -0.04 -24.82 69.41
CA THR A 51 -0.31 -24.99 70.84
C THR A 51 -1.61 -25.79 70.95
N ALA A 52 -1.47 -27.10 71.17
CA ALA A 52 -2.55 -27.92 71.69
C ALA A 52 -2.66 -27.66 73.20
N ALA A 53 -3.50 -26.69 73.54
CA ALA A 53 -4.24 -26.68 74.79
C ALA A 53 -5.60 -26.09 74.40
N ILE A 54 -6.63 -26.92 74.41
CA ILE A 54 -8.02 -26.48 74.31
C ILE A 54 -8.45 -26.32 75.77
N PRO A 55 -8.52 -25.10 76.33
CA PRO A 55 -9.46 -24.84 77.40
C PRO A 55 -10.86 -24.81 76.78
N ASP A 56 -11.77 -25.55 77.41
CA ASP A 56 -13.19 -25.58 77.10
C ASP A 56 -13.81 -24.15 77.14
N ASP A 57 -14.85 -23.96 76.34
CA ASP A 57 -15.74 -22.79 76.28
C ASP A 57 -15.22 -21.50 75.61
N GLU A 58 -15.10 -21.49 74.27
CA GLU A 58 -15.31 -20.27 73.47
C GLU A 58 -15.75 -20.65 72.05
N GLU A 59 -16.79 -20.00 71.55
CA GLU A 59 -17.41 -20.26 70.24
C GLU A 59 -16.36 -20.19 69.11
N PRO A 60 -16.41 -21.07 68.09
CA PRO A 60 -15.42 -21.05 67.03
C PRO A 60 -15.56 -19.77 66.21
N GLU A 61 -14.59 -18.87 66.32
CA GLU A 61 -14.52 -17.69 65.44
C GLU A 61 -14.49 -18.15 63.96
N PRO A 62 -15.26 -17.49 63.07
CA PRO A 62 -15.35 -17.92 61.69
C PRO A 62 -14.00 -17.79 60.99
N MET A 63 -13.54 -18.90 60.37
CA MET A 63 -12.35 -18.89 59.51
C MET A 63 -12.48 -17.84 58.42
N GLN A 64 -11.74 -16.74 58.55
CA GLN A 64 -11.61 -15.73 57.51
C GLN A 64 -10.55 -16.17 56.50
N PHE A 65 -11.02 -16.70 55.37
CA PHE A 65 -10.20 -16.84 54.18
C PHE A 65 -9.93 -15.44 53.60
N SER A 66 -8.72 -14.93 53.80
CA SER A 66 -8.27 -13.71 53.13
C SER A 66 -8.03 -14.02 51.66
N VAL A 67 -9.08 -13.84 50.85
CA VAL A 67 -8.95 -13.79 49.39
C VAL A 67 -8.11 -12.55 49.08
N LYS A 68 -6.89 -12.77 48.60
CA LYS A 68 -6.06 -11.68 48.07
C LYS A 68 -6.80 -11.15 46.84
N ARG A 69 -7.55 -10.05 47.01
CA ARG A 69 -8.14 -9.31 45.88
C ARG A 69 -6.98 -8.98 44.94
N THR A 70 -6.98 -9.59 43.76
CA THR A 70 -6.27 -9.03 42.61
C THR A 70 -6.90 -7.67 42.41
N GLU A 71 -6.18 -6.61 42.77
CA GLU A 71 -6.52 -5.26 42.34
C GLU A 71 -6.63 -5.33 40.82
N ASP A 72 -7.78 -4.97 40.26
CA ASP A 72 -7.98 -4.89 38.81
C ASP A 72 -6.85 -4.00 38.26
N GLU A 73 -5.86 -4.62 37.62
CA GLU A 73 -4.84 -3.91 36.86
C GLU A 73 -5.60 -3.12 35.79
N GLY A 74 -5.71 -1.81 36.00
CA GLY A 74 -6.55 -0.93 35.18
C GLY A 74 -6.27 -1.16 33.70
N LEU A 75 -7.34 -1.28 32.91
CA LEU A 75 -7.25 -1.50 31.47
C LEU A 75 -6.31 -0.46 30.85
N ASP A 76 -5.20 -0.92 30.28
CA ASP A 76 -4.28 -0.05 29.56
C ASP A 76 -4.97 0.43 28.28
N MET A 77 -5.25 1.73 28.22
CA MET A 77 -5.93 2.37 27.09
C MET A 77 -4.96 2.68 25.95
N THR A 78 -3.65 2.59 26.17
CA THR A 78 -2.64 2.87 25.13
C THR A 78 -2.81 2.05 23.85
N PRO A 79 -3.09 0.73 23.85
CA PRO A 79 -3.35 -0.01 22.61
C PRO A 79 -4.62 0.45 21.87
N MET A 80 -5.64 0.92 22.58
CA MET A 80 -6.90 1.36 21.96
C MET A 80 -6.73 2.71 21.26
N VAL A 81 -5.97 3.62 21.89
CA VAL A 81 -5.58 4.90 21.30
C VAL A 81 -4.68 4.70 20.09
N ASP A 82 -3.73 3.76 20.12
CA ASP A 82 -2.83 3.49 18.99
C ASP A 82 -3.58 2.99 17.75
N VAL A 83 -4.48 2.01 17.91
CA VAL A 83 -5.30 1.49 16.80
C VAL A 83 -6.16 2.59 16.17
N THR A 84 -6.80 3.44 16.99
CA THR A 84 -7.61 4.55 16.47
C THR A 84 -6.77 5.62 15.78
N PHE A 85 -5.56 5.91 16.27
CA PHE A 85 -4.65 6.86 15.66
C PHE A 85 -4.13 6.38 14.30
N LEU A 86 -3.77 5.09 14.19
CA LEU A 86 -3.38 4.46 12.93
C LEU A 86 -4.52 4.52 11.89
N LEU A 87 -5.77 4.30 12.31
CA LEU A 87 -6.94 4.42 11.42
C LEU A 87 -7.14 5.86 10.94
N LEU A 88 -7.00 6.86 11.82
CA LEU A 88 -7.13 8.27 11.41
C LEU A 88 -6.06 8.70 10.41
N ILE A 89 -4.80 8.29 10.61
CA ILE A 89 -3.72 8.57 9.65
C ILE A 89 -4.02 7.89 8.32
N PHE A 90 -4.42 6.61 8.33
CA PHE A 90 -4.79 5.89 7.12
C PHE A 90 -5.91 6.58 6.34
N PHE A 91 -6.98 7.00 7.02
CA PHE A 91 -8.08 7.73 6.37
C PHE A 91 -7.66 9.11 5.86
N MET A 92 -6.83 9.85 6.61
CA MET A 92 -6.40 11.18 6.18
C MET A 92 -5.50 11.10 4.94
N VAL A 93 -4.58 10.14 4.90
CA VAL A 93 -3.70 9.90 3.74
C VAL A 93 -4.51 9.40 2.54
N THR A 94 -5.39 8.42 2.72
CA THR A 94 -6.21 7.89 1.61
C THR A 94 -7.19 8.95 1.06
N ALA A 95 -7.76 9.80 1.91
CA ALA A 95 -8.60 10.92 1.49
C ALA A 95 -7.80 11.98 0.71
N ALA A 96 -6.56 12.27 1.11
CA ALA A 96 -5.67 13.18 0.37
C ALA A 96 -5.35 12.66 -1.03
N PHE A 97 -5.15 11.35 -1.20
CA PHE A 97 -4.98 10.74 -2.51
C PHE A 97 -6.25 10.81 -3.38
N SER A 98 -7.43 10.72 -2.77
CA SER A 98 -8.70 10.79 -3.52
C SER A 98 -8.95 12.16 -4.15
N LEU A 99 -8.45 13.26 -3.56
CA LEU A 99 -8.62 14.60 -4.14
C LEU A 99 -7.67 14.87 -5.32
N GLN A 100 -6.55 14.14 -5.42
CA GLN A 100 -5.56 14.35 -6.48
C GLN A 100 -5.92 13.66 -7.81
N MET A 101 -6.96 12.81 -7.85
CA MET A 101 -7.43 12.16 -9.09
C MET A 101 -8.40 13.00 -9.93
N SER A 102 -8.74 14.21 -9.51
CA SER A 102 -9.42 15.18 -10.38
C SER A 102 -8.38 16.05 -11.05
N LEU A 103 -7.74 15.53 -12.11
CA LEU A 103 -7.11 16.42 -13.08
C LEU A 103 -8.27 17.20 -13.72
N GLU A 104 -8.43 18.45 -13.30
CA GLU A 104 -9.35 19.39 -13.94
C GLU A 104 -8.77 19.66 -15.32
N VAL A 105 -9.12 18.82 -16.29
CA VAL A 105 -8.88 19.11 -17.70
C VAL A 105 -9.79 20.29 -18.00
N PRO A 106 -9.25 21.52 -18.19
CA PRO A 106 -10.11 22.61 -18.60
C PRO A 106 -10.79 22.17 -19.89
N PRO A 107 -12.12 22.30 -20.01
CA PRO A 107 -12.75 22.10 -21.30
C PRO A 107 -12.05 23.03 -22.29
N PRO A 108 -11.83 22.58 -23.55
CA PRO A 108 -11.26 23.47 -24.56
C PRO A 108 -12.09 24.74 -24.55
N LYS A 109 -11.42 25.90 -24.48
CA LYS A 109 -12.08 27.18 -24.69
C LYS A 109 -12.46 27.23 -26.16
N THR A 110 -13.60 26.63 -26.49
CA THR A 110 -14.37 27.01 -27.66
C THR A 110 -14.98 28.37 -27.33
N ASP A 111 -14.15 29.41 -27.42
CA ASP A 111 -14.59 30.79 -27.62
C ASP A 111 -15.12 30.94 -29.05
N GLU A 112 -16.05 30.08 -29.46
CA GLU A 112 -16.96 30.38 -30.56
C GLU A 112 -18.35 29.91 -30.15
N ALA A 113 -19.17 30.93 -29.94
CA ALA A 113 -20.55 30.89 -29.54
C ALA A 113 -21.31 29.71 -30.17
N ALA A 114 -22.14 29.10 -29.32
CA ALA A 114 -23.33 28.38 -29.70
C ALA A 114 -24.12 29.18 -30.76
N THR A 115 -23.80 28.94 -32.02
CA THR A 115 -24.62 29.36 -33.14
C THR A 115 -25.25 28.08 -33.63
N SER A 116 -26.55 28.00 -33.42
CA SER A 116 -27.45 27.02 -33.99
C SER A 116 -27.32 26.99 -35.51
N ALA A 117 -26.37 26.23 -36.01
CA ALA A 117 -26.30 25.74 -37.37
C ALA A 117 -26.11 24.22 -37.29
N PRO A 118 -26.81 23.42 -38.11
CA PRO A 118 -26.54 22.00 -38.21
C PRO A 118 -25.03 21.81 -38.46
N PRO A 119 -24.35 20.84 -37.83
CA PRO A 119 -22.94 20.60 -38.10
C PRO A 119 -22.80 20.37 -39.60
N GLU A 120 -22.14 21.30 -40.29
CA GLU A 120 -21.68 21.08 -41.63
C GLU A 120 -20.78 19.84 -41.58
N PRO A 121 -21.00 18.82 -42.43
CA PRO A 121 -20.15 17.64 -42.41
C PRO A 121 -18.70 18.11 -42.53
N PRO A 122 -17.79 17.64 -41.66
CA PRO A 122 -16.39 18.03 -41.75
C PRO A 122 -15.93 17.76 -43.18
N ASN A 123 -15.39 18.79 -43.84
CA ASN A 123 -14.87 18.61 -45.19
C ASN A 123 -13.82 17.49 -45.12
N PRO A 124 -14.01 16.37 -45.83
CA PRO A 124 -13.16 15.19 -45.68
C PRO A 124 -11.70 15.43 -46.11
N ASN A 125 -11.44 16.57 -46.77
CA ASN A 125 -10.13 16.95 -47.30
C ASN A 125 -9.32 17.85 -46.34
N ASP A 126 -9.83 18.15 -45.13
CA ASP A 126 -9.18 19.06 -44.17
C ASP A 126 -9.01 18.40 -42.78
N THR A 127 -9.23 17.08 -42.69
CA THR A 127 -9.14 16.34 -41.43
C THR A 127 -8.34 15.06 -41.62
N VAL A 128 -7.28 14.92 -40.85
CA VAL A 128 -6.53 13.66 -40.77
C VAL A 128 -7.18 12.75 -39.74
N ILE A 129 -7.43 11.49 -40.12
CA ILE A 129 -8.09 10.53 -39.24
C ILE A 129 -7.05 9.52 -38.75
N ILE A 130 -6.88 9.44 -37.43
CA ILE A 130 -6.13 8.36 -36.76
C ILE A 130 -7.13 7.39 -36.16
N GLN A 131 -7.03 6.11 -36.50
CA GLN A 131 -7.81 5.03 -35.90
C GLN A 131 -6.92 4.18 -35.01
N ILE A 132 -7.40 3.84 -33.81
CA ILE A 132 -6.71 2.97 -32.87
C ILE A 132 -7.67 1.84 -32.50
N SER A 133 -7.34 0.60 -32.89
CA SER A 133 -8.13 -0.59 -32.54
C SER A 133 -7.78 -1.09 -31.14
N LYS A 134 -8.62 -1.99 -30.59
CA LYS A 134 -8.39 -2.73 -29.34
C LYS A 134 -7.02 -3.39 -29.27
N ASP A 135 -6.50 -3.85 -30.41
CA ASP A 135 -5.19 -4.52 -30.49
C ASP A 135 -4.01 -3.53 -30.41
N ASN A 136 -4.27 -2.24 -30.21
CA ASN A 136 -3.29 -1.15 -30.21
C ASN A 136 -2.62 -0.91 -31.57
N THR A 137 -3.24 -1.41 -32.63
CA THR A 137 -2.82 -1.11 -34.00
C THR A 137 -3.32 0.28 -34.36
N VAL A 138 -2.42 1.11 -34.88
CA VAL A 138 -2.70 2.50 -35.26
C VAL A 138 -2.80 2.56 -36.78
N TRP A 139 -3.81 3.24 -37.30
CA TRP A 139 -3.93 3.56 -38.73
C TRP A 139 -4.08 5.06 -38.91
N VAL A 140 -3.48 5.57 -39.99
CA VAL A 140 -3.60 6.97 -40.43
C VAL A 140 -4.21 6.96 -41.81
N ASN A 141 -5.41 7.53 -42.00
CA ASN A 141 -6.13 7.52 -43.28
C ASN A 141 -6.07 6.13 -43.97
N ASP A 142 -6.47 5.09 -43.23
CA ASP A 142 -6.49 3.68 -43.66
C ASP A 142 -5.12 3.03 -43.94
N ARG A 143 -4.02 3.68 -43.54
CA ARG A 143 -2.66 3.11 -43.63
C ARG A 143 -2.12 2.72 -42.26
N GLU A 144 -1.76 1.46 -42.09
CA GLU A 144 -1.29 0.91 -40.81
C GLU A 144 0.09 1.46 -40.41
N ALA A 145 0.21 2.04 -39.22
CA ALA A 145 1.39 2.64 -38.64
C ALA A 145 1.84 1.85 -37.39
N PRO A 146 2.63 0.76 -37.55
CA PRO A 146 2.97 -0.12 -36.42
C PRO A 146 4.01 0.50 -35.48
N SER A 147 4.79 1.48 -35.93
CA SER A 147 5.79 2.17 -35.13
C SER A 147 5.52 3.68 -35.04
N GLU A 148 6.06 4.31 -34.01
CA GLU A 148 5.98 5.77 -33.82
C GLU A 148 6.61 6.55 -34.98
N GLN A 149 7.68 6.01 -35.56
CA GLN A 149 8.34 6.59 -36.73
C GLN A 149 7.43 6.50 -37.95
N ASP A 150 6.78 5.36 -38.17
CA ASP A 150 5.82 5.19 -39.26
C ASP A 150 4.60 6.09 -39.10
N LEU A 151 4.14 6.31 -37.86
CA LEU A 151 3.04 7.21 -37.54
C LEU A 151 3.36 8.65 -37.97
N LEU A 152 4.54 9.16 -37.61
CA LEU A 152 4.98 10.50 -38.00
C LEU A 152 5.15 10.64 -39.50
N ILE A 153 5.74 9.63 -40.16
CA ILE A 153 5.92 9.64 -41.62
C ILE A 153 4.56 9.68 -42.32
N LYS A 154 3.60 8.84 -41.89
CA LYS A 154 2.26 8.79 -42.49
C LYS A 154 1.43 10.04 -42.18
N LEU A 155 1.58 10.62 -41.00
CA LEU A 155 0.97 11.90 -40.66
C LEU A 155 1.48 13.00 -41.58
N ARG A 156 2.79 13.11 -41.76
CA ARG A 156 3.39 14.08 -42.68
C ARG A 156 2.94 13.88 -44.12
N GLU A 157 2.94 12.63 -44.59
CA GLU A 157 2.41 12.29 -45.92
C GLU A 157 0.92 12.66 -46.07
N ALA A 158 0.12 12.49 -45.02
CA ALA A 158 -1.28 12.88 -45.03
C ALA A 158 -1.46 14.41 -45.05
N LEU A 159 -0.57 15.17 -44.39
CA LEU A 159 -0.58 16.63 -44.41
C LEU A 159 -0.11 17.19 -45.77
N GLU A 160 0.89 16.57 -46.39
CA GLU A 160 1.45 17.01 -47.68
C GLU A 160 0.62 16.55 -48.89
N GLY A 161 -0.03 15.39 -48.78
CA GLY A 161 -0.69 14.72 -49.89
C GLY A 161 -2.05 15.30 -50.30
N ASP A 162 -2.73 16.03 -49.40
CA ASP A 162 -4.13 16.43 -49.62
C ASP A 162 -4.31 17.91 -50.02
N SER A 163 -3.28 18.74 -49.83
CA SER A 163 -3.44 20.20 -49.97
C SER A 163 -2.34 20.89 -50.78
N GLY A 164 -2.71 21.34 -51.97
CA GLY A 164 -1.93 22.26 -52.81
C GLY A 164 -1.90 23.71 -52.30
N GLY A 165 -1.56 23.95 -51.02
CA GLY A 165 -1.25 25.28 -50.50
C GLY A 165 -1.67 25.57 -49.06
N ASP A 166 -2.61 24.82 -48.50
CA ASP A 166 -3.05 24.97 -47.10
C ASP A 166 -3.41 23.59 -46.52
N GLY A 167 -2.48 22.99 -45.77
CA GLY A 167 -2.59 21.64 -45.22
C GLY A 167 -3.75 21.47 -44.23
N PRO A 168 -4.22 20.22 -44.02
CA PRO A 168 -5.27 19.95 -43.06
C PRO A 168 -4.89 20.45 -41.67
N ARG A 169 -5.76 21.24 -41.02
CA ARG A 169 -5.49 21.80 -39.67
C ARG A 169 -6.15 21.01 -38.54
N SER A 170 -7.00 20.03 -38.86
CA SER A 170 -7.73 19.25 -37.88
C SER A 170 -7.28 17.78 -37.84
N LEU A 171 -7.21 17.25 -36.62
CA LEU A 171 -6.95 15.84 -36.34
C LEU A 171 -8.17 15.21 -35.66
N LEU A 172 -8.66 14.10 -36.21
CA LEU A 172 -9.66 13.27 -35.55
C LEU A 172 -9.01 11.95 -35.10
N VAL A 173 -8.89 11.76 -33.79
CA VAL A 173 -8.44 10.50 -33.19
C VAL A 173 -9.67 9.68 -32.81
N MET A 174 -9.86 8.55 -33.49
CA MET A 174 -10.88 7.55 -33.18
C MET A 174 -10.22 6.39 -32.44
N ALA A 175 -10.51 6.26 -31.15
CA ALA A 175 -9.91 5.24 -30.31
C ALA A 175 -10.95 4.23 -29.84
N ASP A 176 -10.60 2.95 -29.88
CA ASP A 176 -11.38 1.90 -29.22
C ASP A 176 -11.33 2.08 -27.70
N ARG A 177 -12.40 1.72 -26.98
CA ARG A 177 -12.44 1.82 -25.50
C ARG A 177 -11.46 0.88 -24.80
N GLU A 178 -11.09 -0.22 -25.44
CA GLU A 178 -10.18 -1.23 -24.89
C GLU A 178 -8.72 -0.97 -25.26
N CYS A 179 -8.43 0.04 -26.08
CA CYS A 179 -7.06 0.38 -26.44
C CYS A 179 -6.29 0.95 -25.23
N ARG A 180 -4.96 0.81 -25.26
CA ARG A 180 -4.11 1.32 -24.19
C ARG A 180 -4.03 2.83 -24.27
N HIS A 181 -4.21 3.48 -23.12
CA HIS A 181 -4.13 4.93 -23.00
C HIS A 181 -2.79 5.52 -23.48
N ASP A 182 -1.67 4.82 -23.30
CA ASP A 182 -0.36 5.30 -23.76
C ASP A 182 -0.26 5.43 -25.28
N VAL A 183 -1.05 4.64 -26.04
CA VAL A 183 -1.10 4.71 -27.49
C VAL A 183 -1.91 5.93 -27.95
N VAL A 184 -3.03 6.20 -27.28
CA VAL A 184 -3.84 7.40 -27.55
C VAL A 184 -3.05 8.67 -27.31
N VAL A 185 -2.36 8.77 -26.16
CA VAL A 185 -1.53 9.94 -25.84
C VAL A 185 -0.42 10.14 -26.88
N ARG A 186 0.26 9.06 -27.31
CA ARG A 186 1.27 9.14 -28.36
C ARG A 186 0.70 9.63 -29.69
N ALA A 187 -0.51 9.22 -30.06
CA ALA A 187 -1.16 9.70 -31.28
C ALA A 187 -1.50 11.21 -31.19
N LEU A 188 -1.95 11.67 -30.03
CA LEU A 188 -2.21 13.09 -29.77
C LEU A 188 -0.91 13.91 -29.80
N ASP A 189 0.15 13.42 -29.17
CA ASP A 189 1.47 14.05 -29.17
C ASP A 189 2.06 14.14 -30.58
N ALA A 190 1.92 13.07 -31.38
CA ALA A 190 2.35 13.04 -32.77
C ALA A 190 1.62 14.08 -33.62
N GLY A 191 0.31 14.23 -33.42
CA GLY A 191 -0.50 15.26 -34.08
C GLY A 191 -0.09 16.68 -33.72
N ASN A 192 0.13 16.93 -32.43
CA ASN A 192 0.58 18.22 -31.93
C ASN A 192 2.00 18.56 -32.45
N ALA A 193 2.89 17.57 -32.55
CA ALA A 193 4.24 17.75 -33.08
C ALA A 193 4.27 18.15 -34.57
N GLU A 194 3.30 17.71 -35.36
CA GLU A 194 3.14 18.07 -36.77
C GLU A 194 2.29 19.35 -36.97
N GLY A 195 1.88 20.03 -35.90
CA GLY A 195 1.25 21.36 -35.95
C GLY A 195 -0.26 21.36 -36.17
N LEU A 196 -0.96 20.26 -35.87
CA LEU A 196 -2.42 20.19 -35.91
C LEU A 196 -3.01 20.92 -34.69
N GLU A 197 -3.81 21.96 -34.94
CA GLU A 197 -4.34 22.85 -33.90
C GLU A 197 -5.71 22.39 -33.38
N ASP A 198 -6.59 21.88 -34.25
CA ASP A 198 -7.93 21.37 -33.88
C ASP A 198 -7.90 19.85 -33.73
N ILE A 199 -7.50 19.38 -32.54
CA ILE A 199 -7.46 17.94 -32.21
C ILE A 199 -8.75 17.51 -31.51
N ARG A 200 -9.47 16.57 -32.11
CA ARG A 200 -10.71 15.97 -31.60
C ARG A 200 -10.48 14.50 -31.27
N LEU A 201 -10.93 14.08 -30.10
CA LEU A 201 -10.90 12.68 -29.66
C LEU A 201 -12.33 12.13 -29.63
N ALA A 202 -12.54 11.00 -30.29
CA ALA A 202 -13.78 10.25 -30.28
C ALA A 202 -13.50 8.79 -29.88
N TYR A 203 -14.42 8.19 -29.13
CA TYR A 203 -14.38 6.76 -28.83
C TYR A 203 -15.38 6.02 -29.70
N VAL A 204 -14.95 4.93 -30.32
CA VAL A 204 -15.80 4.08 -31.14
C VAL A 204 -15.89 2.71 -30.47
N ASP A 205 -17.10 2.16 -30.38
CA ASP A 205 -17.34 0.79 -29.97
C ASP A 205 -17.38 -0.07 -31.25
N GLU A 206 -16.71 -1.25 -31.27
CA GLU A 206 -16.53 -2.12 -32.45
C GLU A 206 -17.81 -2.45 -33.25
N ASP A 207 -18.99 -2.22 -32.69
CA ASP A 207 -20.27 -2.37 -33.40
C ASP A 207 -20.47 -1.35 -34.56
N ASN A 208 -19.55 -0.40 -34.74
CA ASN A 208 -19.66 0.68 -35.73
C ASN A 208 -18.40 0.88 -36.61
N MET A 209 -17.58 -0.17 -36.81
CA MET A 209 -16.39 -0.14 -37.67
C MET A 209 -16.52 -1.06 -38.89
#